data_AF-A0A453J7G9-F1
#
_entry.id   AF-A0A453J7G9-F1
#
_cell.length_a   1.000
_cell.length_b   1.000
_cell.length_c   1.000
_cell.angle_alpha   90.00
_cell.angle_beta   90.00
_cell.angle_gamma   90.00
#
_symmetry.space_group_name_H-M   'P 1'
#
loop_
_entity.id
_entity.type
_entity.pdbx_description
1 polymer ?
#
loop_
_entity_poly.entity_id
_entity_poly.type
_entity_poly.pdbx_seq_one_letter_code
_entity_poly.pdbx_strand_id
1 'polypeptide(L)'
;MEFIQFGRSRGDQSALGRKLAEMHKSAKSDKGYGFYVENTIGSTPQINTWTADWIEFYSKHRLGYQLKLISQRFGDSAIYEK
;
A
#
# COMPACT_ATOMS: atom_id res chain seq x y z
N MET A 1 21.20 2.54 6.25
CA MET A 1 20.38 3.66 5.76
C MET A 1 21.16 4.94 5.95
N GLU A 2 20.92 5.93 5.11
CA GLU A 2 21.53 7.25 5.25
C GLU A 2 20.98 7.96 6.50
N PHE A 3 21.84 8.67 7.23
CA PHE A 3 21.42 9.51 8.35
C PHE A 3 20.86 10.84 7.82
N ILE A 4 19.64 11.18 8.21
CA ILE A 4 19.00 12.45 7.84
C ILE A 4 18.76 13.27 9.11
N GLN A 5 19.36 14.46 9.18
CA GLN A 5 19.11 15.39 10.29
C GLN A 5 17.78 16.12 10.06
N PHE A 6 16.78 15.84 10.89
CA PHE A 6 15.51 16.57 10.86
C PHE A 6 15.62 17.93 11.55
N GLY A 7 14.95 18.94 11.00
CA GLY A 7 14.90 20.31 11.53
C GLY A 7 13.56 20.67 12.18
N ARG A 8 13.49 21.81 12.88
CA ARG A 8 12.25 22.42 13.38
C ARG A 8 11.85 23.60 12.49
N SER A 9 10.72 23.53 11.77
CA SER A 9 9.87 24.66 11.32
C SER A 9 8.76 24.13 10.39
N ARG A 10 7.75 24.97 10.10
CA ARG A 10 6.59 24.70 9.23
C ARG A 10 7.01 24.00 7.94
N GLY A 11 6.62 22.75 7.76
CA GLY A 11 7.00 21.96 6.58
C GLY A 11 6.49 22.55 5.27
N ASP A 12 7.18 22.26 4.16
CA ASP A 12 6.79 22.69 2.82
C ASP A 12 5.91 21.62 2.13
N GLN A 13 4.61 21.73 2.31
CA GLN A 13 3.62 20.82 1.70
C GLN A 13 3.59 20.93 0.16
N SER A 14 3.91 22.10 -0.41
CA SER A 14 3.95 22.29 -1.86
C SER A 14 5.13 21.53 -2.47
N ALA A 15 6.30 21.60 -1.83
CA ALA A 15 7.45 20.80 -2.24
C ALA A 15 7.19 19.31 -2.10
N LEU A 16 6.58 18.86 -0.99
CA LEU A 16 6.20 17.45 -0.81
C LEU A 16 5.30 16.95 -1.95
N GLY A 17 4.22 17.69 -2.25
CA GLY A 17 3.29 17.32 -3.32
C GLY A 17 3.96 17.22 -4.70
N ARG A 18 4.81 18.20 -5.04
CA ARG A 18 5.53 18.21 -6.32
C ARG A 18 6.49 17.02 -6.45
N LYS A 19 7.27 16.74 -5.41
CA LYS A 19 8.23 15.63 -5.41
C LYS A 19 7.55 14.27 -5.42
N LEU A 20 6.44 14.12 -4.71
CA LEU A 20 5.64 12.90 -4.74
C LEU A 20 5.02 12.64 -6.13
N ALA A 21 4.51 13.70 -6.78
CA ALA A 21 3.97 13.60 -8.13
C ALA A 21 5.06 13.24 -9.17
N GLU A 22 6.26 13.82 -9.06
CA GLU A 22 7.42 13.45 -9.90
C GLU A 22 7.79 11.96 -9.74
N MET A 23 7.78 11.45 -8.50
CA MET A 23 8.02 10.03 -8.22
C MET A 23 6.95 9.13 -8.86
N HIS A 24 5.66 9.42 -8.66
CA HIS A 24 4.58 8.62 -9.26
C HIS A 24 4.59 8.65 -10.80
N LYS A 25 4.98 9.79 -11.40
CA LYS A 25 5.05 9.92 -12.87
C LYS A 25 6.19 9.10 -13.49
N SER A 26 7.30 8.96 -12.77
CA SER A 26 8.50 8.24 -13.24
C SER A 26 8.42 6.73 -13.03
N ALA A 27 7.74 6.27 -11.99
CA ALA A 27 7.61 4.85 -11.68
C ALA A 27 6.63 4.16 -12.65
N LYS A 28 7.16 3.32 -13.55
CA LYS A 28 6.38 2.47 -14.46
C LYS A 28 6.89 1.03 -14.37
N SER A 29 5.97 0.08 -14.34
CA SER A 29 6.24 -1.36 -14.42
C SER A 29 5.44 -1.93 -15.58
N ASP A 30 6.05 -2.82 -16.36
CA ASP A 30 5.41 -3.61 -17.40
C ASP A 30 4.68 -4.84 -16.86
N LYS A 31 4.88 -5.18 -15.58
CA LYS A 31 4.27 -6.34 -14.91
C LYS A 31 2.89 -6.09 -14.31
N GLY A 32 2.36 -4.87 -14.44
CA GLY A 32 1.11 -4.46 -13.80
C GLY A 32 1.30 -3.96 -12.36
N TYR A 33 0.37 -4.29 -11.47
CA TYR A 33 0.32 -3.84 -10.08
C TYR A 33 0.88 -4.91 -9.15
N GLY A 34 1.83 -4.52 -8.29
CA GLY A 34 2.52 -5.44 -7.41
C GLY A 34 3.90 -4.93 -7.04
N PHE A 35 4.72 -5.83 -6.49
CA PHE A 35 6.12 -5.58 -6.20
C PHE A 35 6.92 -6.87 -6.28
N TYR A 36 8.24 -6.76 -6.42
CA TYR A 36 9.12 -7.92 -6.59
C TYR A 36 9.15 -8.85 -5.37
N VAL A 37 8.84 -8.32 -4.20
CA VAL A 37 8.84 -9.06 -2.94
C VAL A 37 7.58 -8.74 -2.15
N GLU A 38 7.11 -9.77 -1.45
CA GLU A 38 6.16 -9.60 -0.36
C GLU A 38 6.79 -8.72 0.72
N ASN A 39 6.04 -7.77 1.27
CA ASN A 39 6.50 -6.89 2.33
C ASN A 39 5.44 -6.77 3.43
N THR A 40 5.51 -5.75 4.27
CA THR A 40 4.56 -5.54 5.36
C THR A 40 4.06 -4.09 5.40
N ILE A 41 2.83 -3.91 5.91
CA ILE A 41 2.27 -2.61 6.30
C ILE A 41 2.07 -2.62 7.82
N GLY A 42 3.00 -2.00 8.54
CA GLY A 42 3.21 -2.31 9.95
C GLY A 42 3.73 -3.76 10.10
N SER A 43 3.10 -4.54 10.99
CA SER A 43 3.40 -5.97 11.17
C SER A 43 2.56 -6.89 10.29
N THR A 44 1.60 -6.35 9.54
CA THR A 44 0.70 -7.14 8.70
C THR A 44 1.36 -7.43 7.36
N PRO A 45 1.43 -8.69 6.90
CA PRO A 45 1.91 -9.03 5.56
C PRO A 45 1.10 -8.30 4.48
N GLN A 46 1.77 -7.79 3.46
CA GLN A 46 1.14 -7.20 2.29
C GLN A 46 1.47 -8.03 1.05
N ILE A 47 0.41 -8.62 0.48
CA ILE A 47 0.51 -9.48 -0.69
C ILE A 47 0.80 -8.63 -1.95
N ASN A 48 1.92 -8.84 -2.62
CA ASN A 48 2.43 -8.01 -3.72
C ASN A 48 2.56 -8.78 -5.04
N THR A 49 1.98 -9.97 -5.14
CA THR A 49 1.89 -10.74 -6.38
C THR A 49 1.37 -9.87 -7.53
N TRP A 50 2.10 -9.88 -8.66
CA TRP A 50 1.77 -9.08 -9.84
C TRP A 50 0.39 -9.42 -10.40
N THR A 51 -0.41 -8.39 -10.67
CA THR A 51 -1.75 -8.49 -11.26
C THR A 51 -1.90 -7.41 -12.33
N ALA A 52 -2.47 -7.76 -13.48
CA ALA A 52 -2.61 -6.80 -14.59
C ALA A 52 -3.69 -5.74 -14.35
N ASP A 53 -4.77 -6.11 -13.66
CA ASP A 53 -5.91 -5.24 -13.37
C ASP A 53 -5.84 -4.65 -11.94
N TRP A 54 -6.08 -3.34 -11.84
CA TRP A 54 -6.03 -2.64 -10.55
C TRP A 54 -7.17 -3.04 -9.62
N ILE A 55 -8.37 -3.23 -10.17
CA ILE A 55 -9.56 -3.54 -9.38
C ILE A 55 -9.40 -4.93 -8.75
N GLU A 56 -8.93 -5.90 -9.52
CA GLU A 56 -8.57 -7.24 -9.01
C GLU A 56 -7.48 -7.14 -7.94
N PHE A 57 -6.38 -6.44 -8.21
CA PHE A 57 -5.28 -6.30 -7.25
C PHE A 57 -5.75 -5.70 -5.92
N TYR A 58 -6.47 -4.59 -5.98
CA TYR A 58 -6.90 -3.87 -4.79
C TYR A 58 -7.99 -4.64 -4.02
N SER A 59 -8.98 -5.20 -4.72
CA SER A 59 -10.04 -5.98 -4.09
C SER A 59 -9.53 -7.25 -3.41
N LYS A 60 -8.62 -7.99 -4.06
CA LYS A 60 -8.11 -9.28 -3.55
C LYS A 60 -6.95 -9.11 -2.58
N HIS A 61 -5.89 -8.40 -3.00
CA HIS A 61 -4.61 -8.36 -2.29
C HIS A 61 -4.50 -7.19 -1.30
N ARG A 62 -5.47 -6.27 -1.27
CA ARG A 62 -5.58 -5.24 -0.23
C ARG A 62 -6.81 -5.51 0.62
N LEU A 63 -7.99 -5.12 0.16
CA LEU A 63 -9.21 -5.14 0.97
C LEU A 63 -9.59 -6.57 1.41
N GLY A 64 -9.69 -7.50 0.48
CA GLY A 64 -10.09 -8.89 0.74
C GLY A 64 -9.16 -9.59 1.72
N TYR A 65 -7.84 -9.38 1.61
CA TYR A 65 -6.88 -9.92 2.57
C TYR A 65 -7.09 -9.36 3.98
N GLN A 66 -7.27 -8.03 4.13
CA GLN A 66 -7.54 -7.41 5.42
C GLN A 66 -8.85 -7.89 6.03
N LEU A 67 -9.92 -8.01 5.24
CA LEU A 67 -11.22 -8.53 5.70
C LEU A 67 -11.13 -9.99 6.15
N LYS A 68 -10.40 -10.83 5.42
CA LYS A 68 -10.12 -12.21 5.83
C LYS A 68 -9.35 -12.23 7.15
N LEU A 69 -8.35 -11.37 7.31
CA LEU A 69 -7.55 -11.29 8.54
C LEU A 69 -8.40 -10.88 9.74
N ILE A 70 -9.29 -9.90 9.56
CA ILE A 70 -10.22 -9.42 10.59
C ILE A 70 -11.16 -10.55 11.02
N SER A 71 -11.80 -11.23 10.06
CA SER A 71 -12.68 -12.38 10.34
C SER A 71 -11.93 -13.51 11.08
N GLN A 72 -10.70 -13.82 10.66
CA GLN A 72 -9.90 -14.88 11.29
C GLN A 72 -9.40 -14.54 12.70
N ARG A 73 -9.06 -13.27 12.96
CA ARG A 73 -8.48 -12.85 14.25
C ARG A 73 -9.52 -12.45 15.29
N PHE A 74 -10.63 -11.88 14.84
CA PHE A 74 -11.62 -11.27 15.72
C PHE A 74 -13.02 -11.86 15.56
N GLY A 75 -13.22 -12.78 14.61
CA GLY A 75 -14.54 -13.35 14.33
C GLY A 75 -15.53 -12.36 13.73
N ASP A 76 -15.08 -11.18 13.31
CA ASP A 76 -15.97 -10.15 12.76
C ASP A 76 -16.36 -10.51 11.31
N SER A 77 -17.64 -10.83 11.13
CA SER A 77 -18.29 -11.20 9.87
C SER A 77 -19.34 -10.19 9.42
N ALA A 78 -19.46 -9.02 10.08
CA ALA A 78 -20.57 -8.09 9.86
C ALA A 78 -20.71 -7.61 8.40
N ILE A 79 -19.60 -7.61 7.65
CA ILE A 79 -19.58 -7.23 6.24
C ILE A 79 -20.16 -8.31 5.29
N TYR A 80 -20.24 -9.57 5.72
CA TYR A 80 -20.73 -10.70 4.93
C TYR A 80 -22.20 -11.08 5.22
N GLU A 81 -22.80 -10.47 6.25
CA GLU A 81 -24.15 -10.79 6.73
C GLU A 81 -25.25 -9.91 6.10
N LYS A 82 -24.92 -9.12 5.07
CA LYS A 82 -25.87 -8.31 4.30
C LYS A 82 -26.22 -8.96 2.97
#